data_AF-A0A0K0EVY3-F1
#
_entry.id   AF-A0A0K0EVY3-F1
#
_cell.length_a   1.000
_cell.length_b   1.000
_cell.length_c   1.000
_cell.angle_alpha   90.00
_cell.angle_beta   90.00
_cell.angle_gamma   90.00
#
_symmetry.space_group_name_H-M   'P 1'
#
loop_
_entity.id
_entity.type
_entity.pdbx_description
1 polymer ?
#
loop_
_entity_poly.entity_id
_entity_poly.type
_entity_poly.pdbx_seq_one_letter_code
_entity_poly.pdbx_strand_id
1 'polypeptide(L)' 'MNLFQMPSVCFICFEVYTTNVTNHAFYSTKCGHLKGKFCLEEWIRKTSHQGRFKCPTCCESLLDRDCHPIYDFSNEVI' A
#
# COMPACT_ATOMS: atom_id res chain seq x y z
N MET A 1 24.35 -0.31 9.13
CA MET A 1 23.07 0.33 9.51
C MET A 1 22.10 0.03 8.38
N ASN A 2 21.20 -0.94 8.58
CA ASN A 2 20.27 -1.35 7.54
C ASN A 2 19.11 -0.36 7.50
N LEU A 3 19.24 0.67 6.67
CA LEU A 3 18.11 1.46 6.23
C LEU A 3 17.29 0.54 5.33
N PHE A 4 16.18 0.02 5.85
CA PHE A 4 15.12 -0.53 5.00
C PHE A 4 14.71 0.60 4.04
N GLN A 5 15.25 0.61 2.82
CA GLN A 5 14.78 1.50 1.77
C GLN A 5 13.32 1.17 1.52
N MET A 6 12.43 2.02 2.03
CA MET A 6 11.03 1.98 1.69
C MET A 6 10.92 2.21 0.18
N PRO A 7 10.23 1.36 -0.59
CA PRO A 7 10.09 1.58 -2.01
C PRO A 7 9.44 2.95 -2.24
N SER A 8 10.09 3.79 -3.05
CA SER A 8 9.59 5.12 -3.42
C SER A 8 8.41 5.05 -4.40
N VAL A 9 8.14 3.86 -4.98
CA VAL A 9 7.12 3.65 -6.01
C VAL A 9 6.11 2.56 -5.64
N CYS A 10 4.87 2.75 -6.08
CA CYS A 10 3.77 1.80 -5.91
C CYS A 10 3.89 0.65 -6.92
N PHE A 11 3.97 -0.60 -6.44
CA PHE A 11 4.10 -1.78 -7.31
C PHE A 11 2.88 -2.10 -8.19
N ILE A 12 1.74 -1.44 -7.99
CA ILE A 12 0.54 -1.65 -8.85
C ILE A 12 0.61 -0.78 -10.10
N CYS A 13 1.07 0.46 -9.99
CA CYS A 13 1.04 1.44 -11.09
C CYS A 13 2.41 1.98 -11.48
N PHE A 14 3.46 1.65 -10.72
CA PHE A 14 4.84 2.11 -10.90
C PHE A 14 5.07 3.62 -10.74
N GLU A 15 4.13 4.32 -10.09
CA GLU A 15 4.24 5.76 -9.79
C GLU A 15 4.76 6.00 -8.37
N VAL A 16 5.36 7.19 -8.17
CA VAL A 16 5.87 7.62 -6.87
C VAL A 16 4.72 7.85 -5.88
N TYR A 17 4.91 7.45 -4.62
CA TYR A 17 3.93 7.76 -3.57
C TYR A 17 3.81 9.28 -3.37
N THR A 18 2.61 9.74 -3.09
CA THR A 18 2.35 11.16 -2.83
C THR A 18 2.11 11.39 -1.34
N THR A 19 2.02 12.66 -0.94
CA THR A 19 1.88 13.05 0.46
C THR A 19 0.64 12.45 1.12
N ASN A 20 0.64 12.38 2.46
CA ASN A 20 -0.32 11.63 3.28
C ASN A 20 -1.80 12.06 3.13
N VAL A 21 -2.07 13.13 2.39
CA VAL A 21 -3.40 13.71 2.13
C VAL A 21 -3.97 13.35 0.75
N THR A 22 -3.21 12.70 -0.12
CA THR A 22 -3.68 12.37 -1.46
C THR A 22 -4.27 10.95 -1.56
N ASN A 23 -4.92 10.68 -2.68
CA ASN A 23 -5.40 9.34 -3.03
C ASN A 23 -4.27 8.34 -3.32
N HIS A 24 -3.02 8.78 -3.50
CA HIS A 24 -1.86 7.91 -3.72
C HIS A 24 -0.88 7.94 -2.54
N ALA A 25 -1.36 8.31 -1.36
CA ALA A 25 -0.63 8.18 -0.10
C ALA A 25 -0.33 6.70 0.22
N PHE A 26 0.61 6.49 1.14
CA PHE A 26 0.94 5.17 1.66
C PHE A 26 -0.28 4.50 2.32
N TYR A 27 -0.56 3.29 1.84
CA TYR A 27 -1.57 2.41 2.40
C TYR A 27 -0.93 1.05 2.66
N SER A 28 -0.92 0.66 3.93
CA SER A 28 -0.27 -0.57 4.38
C SER A 28 -1.28 -1.70 4.49
N THR A 29 -0.83 -2.88 4.14
CA THR A 29 -1.54 -4.14 4.44
C THR A 29 -1.00 -4.73 5.74
N LYS A 30 -1.79 -5.58 6.41
CA LYS A 30 -1.34 -6.34 7.59
C LYS A 30 -0.08 -7.18 7.35
N CYS A 31 0.18 -7.58 6.09
CA CYS A 31 1.40 -8.28 5.71
C CYS A 31 2.61 -7.34 5.47
N GLY A 32 2.50 -6.06 5.82
CA GLY A 32 3.60 -5.08 5.80
C GLY A 32 3.92 -4.48 4.44
N HIS A 33 3.24 -4.89 3.37
CA HIS A 33 3.49 -4.36 2.03
C HIS A 33 2.69 -3.09 1.77
N LEU A 34 3.39 -2.07 1.28
CA LEU A 34 2.83 -0.77 0.94
C LEU A 34 2.31 -0.72 -0.49
N LYS A 35 1.21 -0.01 -0.69
CA LYS A 35 0.63 0.35 -2.00
C LYS A 35 -0.01 1.73 -1.92
N GLY A 36 -0.16 2.40 -3.05
CA GLY A 36 -0.92 3.65 -3.12
C GLY A 36 -2.36 3.36 -2.74
N LYS A 37 -2.96 4.18 -1.87
CA LYS A 37 -4.32 3.96 -1.35
C LYS A 37 -5.32 3.62 -2.45
N PHE A 38 -5.46 4.51 -3.44
CA PHE A 38 -6.34 4.32 -4.59
C PHE A 38 -6.01 3.03 -5.37
N CYS A 39 -4.72 2.75 -5.59
CA CYS A 39 -4.32 1.54 -6.30
C CYS A 39 -4.74 0.26 -5.57
N LEU A 40 -4.57 0.23 -4.25
CA LEU A 40 -4.97 -0.93 -3.46
C LEU A 40 -6.50 -1.06 -3.39
N GLU A 41 -7.23 0.04 -3.21
CA GLU A 41 -8.70 0.03 -3.22
C GLU A 41 -9.26 -0.45 -4.57
N GLU A 42 -8.68 0.02 -5.69
CA GLU A 42 -9.01 -0.46 -7.04
C GLU A 42 -8.70 -1.95 -7.22
N TRP A 43 -7.55 -2.41 -6.71
CA TRP A 43 -7.15 -3.81 -6.74
C TRP A 43 -8.14 -4.69 -5.96
N ILE A 44 -8.50 -4.28 -4.75
CA ILE A 44 -9.51 -4.94 -3.92
C ILE A 44 -10.84 -5.01 -4.67
N ARG A 45 -11.31 -3.90 -5.22
CA ARG A 45 -12.59 -3.86 -5.97
C ARG A 45 -12.60 -4.86 -7.14
N LYS A 46 -11.47 -5.05 -7.83
CA LYS A 46 -11.36 -5.93 -9.00
C LYS A 46 -11.13 -7.40 -8.66
N THR A 47 -10.45 -7.69 -7.54
CA THR A 47 -9.95 -9.04 -7.22
C THR A 47 -10.59 -9.67 -6.00
N SER A 48 -11.35 -8.89 -5.22
CA SER A 48 -12.00 -9.40 -4.02
C SER A 48 -13.07 -10.43 -4.37
N HIS A 49 -13.03 -11.55 -3.66
CA HIS A 49 -14.04 -12.59 -3.73
C HIS A 49 -14.43 -12.98 -2.30
N GLN A 50 -15.73 -12.90 -2.00
CA GLN A 50 -16.26 -13.15 -0.64
C GLN A 50 -15.57 -12.28 0.44
N GLY A 51 -15.26 -11.02 0.10
CA GLY A 51 -14.64 -10.05 1.00
C GLY A 51 -13.15 -10.31 1.27
N ARG A 52 -12.50 -11.20 0.51
CA ARG A 52 -11.07 -11.48 0.60
C ARG A 52 -10.38 -11.14 -0.70
N PHE A 53 -9.17 -10.59 -0.60
CA PHE A 53 -8.30 -10.37 -1.75
C PHE A 53 -6.88 -10.92 -1.47
N LYS A 54 -6.03 -10.93 -2.49
CA LYS A 54 -4.64 -11.35 -2.39
C LYS A 54 -3.73 -10.13 -2.45
N CYS A 55 -2.79 -10.03 -1.50
CA CYS A 55 -1.76 -9.00 -1.55
C CYS A 55 -0.99 -9.10 -2.88
N PRO A 56 -0.90 -8.03 -3.67
CA PRO A 56 -0.24 -8.07 -4.98
C PRO A 56 1.28 -8.27 -4.91
N THR A 57 1.89 -8.27 -3.71
CA THR A 57 3.33 -8.51 -3.54
C THR A 57 3.64 -9.91 -3.03
N CYS A 58 2.94 -10.41 -2.03
CA CYS A 58 3.26 -11.69 -1.38
C CYS A 58 2.15 -12.74 -1.47
N CYS A 59 1.02 -12.44 -2.12
CA CYS A 59 -0.12 -13.34 -2.27
C CYS A 59 -0.78 -13.80 -0.94
N GLU A 60 -0.51 -13.13 0.16
CA GLU A 60 -1.23 -13.35 1.42
C GLU A 60 -2.72 -12.99 1.25
N SER A 61 -3.61 -13.78 1.87
CA SER A 61 -5.05 -13.53 1.80
C SER A 61 -5.49 -12.55 2.88
N LEU A 62 -6.00 -11.40 2.47
CA LEU A 62 -6.34 -10.27 3.33
C LEU A 62 -7.83 -9.90 3.20
N LEU A 63 -8.31 -9.16 4.19
CA LEU A 63 -9.62 -8.51 4.21
C LEU A 63 -9.42 -7.00 4.04
N ASP A 64 -10.46 -6.28 3.60
CA ASP A 64 -10.38 -4.83 3.41
C ASP A 64 -9.97 -4.09 4.69
N ARG A 65 -10.45 -4.59 5.85
CA ARG A 65 -10.09 -4.08 7.20
C ARG A 65 -8.64 -4.38 7.63
N ASP A 66 -7.93 -5.24 6.91
CA ASP A 66 -6.50 -5.49 7.13
C ASP A 66 -5.63 -4.43 6.44
N CYS A 67 -6.23 -3.42 5.81
CA CYS A 67 -5.54 -2.28 5.21
C CYS A 67 -5.72 -1.04 6.07
N HIS A 68 -4.67 -0.22 6.19
CA HIS A 68 -4.73 1.01 6.97
C HIS A 68 -3.83 2.11 6.38
N PRO A 69 -4.23 3.38 6.52
CA PRO A 69 -3.39 4.51 6.13
C PRO A 69 -2.16 4.58 7.02
N ILE A 70 -1.06 5.05 6.44
CA ILE A 70 0.09 5.51 7.19
C ILE A 70 0.04 7.04 7.17
N TYR A 71 -0.08 7.61 8.37
CA TYR A 71 -0.01 9.05 8.59
C TYR A 71 1.39 9.40 9.10
N ASP A 72 1.76 10.67 8.98
CA ASP A 72 3.01 11.22 9.52
C ASP A 72 4.30 10.61 8.95
N PHE A 73 4.26 10.14 7.69
CA PHE A 73 5.49 9.86 6.96
C PHE A 73 6.06 11.17 6.43
N SER A 74 6.91 11.81 7.23
CA SER A 74 7.85 12.80 6.72
C SER A 74 8.89 12.04 5.89
N ASN A 75 8.96 12.35 4.59
CA ASN A 75 10.16 12.07 3.81
C ASN A 75 11.27 12.97 4.38
N GLU A 76 11.81 12.64 5.56
CA GLU A 76 13.09 13.16 6.01
C GLU A 76 14.12 12.56 5.04
N VAL A 77 14.33 13.30 3.95
CA VAL A 77 15.37 13.05 2.96
C VAL A 77 16.70 13.20 3.69
N ILE A 78 17.35 12.08 4.00
CA ILE A 78 18.79 12.05 4.28
C ILE A 78 19.50 11.80 2.96
#